data_AF-A0A969E5D0-F1
#
_entry.id   AF-A0A969E5D0-F1
#
_cell.length_a   1.000
_cell.length_b   1.000
_cell.length_c   1.000
_cell.angle_alpha   90.00
_cell.angle_beta   90.00
_cell.angle_gamma   90.00
#
_symmetry.space_group_name_H-M   'P 1'
#
loop_
_entity.id
_entity.type
_entity.pdbx_description
1 polymer ?
#
loop_
_entity_poly.entity_id
_entity_poly.type
_entity_poly.pdbx_seq_one_letter_code
_entity_poly.pdbx_strand_id
1 'polypeptide(L)'
;MMRNDYLKIIFFKKLSAFTNDSGLINKAFDDLVKAYDSPRRFYHDLTHIVALLKMWEIKKAHFLDPDVVYLAIWFHDAVYDAWKSDNEERSADLARVFLSQTSFPKSGIEKWRVIFWQPKRMNRKPIILD
;
A
#
# COMPACT_ATOMS: atom_id res chain seq x y z
N MET A 1 10.26 16.97 10.55
CA MET A 1 8.89 17.21 11.05
C MET A 1 7.89 17.40 9.90
N MET A 2 8.08 18.37 8.99
CA MET A 2 7.10 18.69 7.90
C MET A 2 6.69 17.56 6.94
N ARG A 3 7.52 16.52 6.73
CA ARG A 3 7.23 15.43 5.78
C ARG A 3 6.08 14.54 6.23
N ASN A 4 6.03 14.19 7.50
CA ASN A 4 5.00 13.28 8.02
C ASN A 4 3.65 14.01 8.13
N ASP A 5 3.67 15.30 8.47
CA ASP A 5 2.45 16.12 8.54
C ASP A 5 1.78 16.23 7.16
N TYR A 6 2.57 16.50 6.10
CA TYR A 6 2.06 16.51 4.73
C TYR A 6 1.50 15.16 4.30
N LEU A 7 2.23 14.07 4.57
CA LEU A 7 1.78 12.72 4.25
C LEU A 7 0.47 12.37 4.97
N LYS A 8 0.35 12.77 6.23
CA LYS A 8 -0.86 12.57 7.04
C LYS A 8 -2.04 13.31 6.42
N ILE A 9 -1.85 14.56 6.01
CA ILE A 9 -2.90 15.37 5.37
C ILE A 9 -3.40 14.70 4.09
N ILE A 10 -2.50 14.28 3.19
CA ILE A 10 -2.93 13.69 1.91
C ILE A 10 -3.56 12.31 2.09
N PHE A 11 -3.06 11.51 3.05
CA PHE A 11 -3.64 10.22 3.37
C PHE A 11 -5.04 10.39 3.96
N PHE A 12 -5.17 11.29 4.95
CA PHE A 12 -6.44 11.58 5.59
C PHE A 12 -7.46 12.10 4.57
N LYS A 13 -7.09 13.10 3.76
CA LYS A 13 -7.94 13.63 2.70
C LYS A 13 -8.42 12.55 1.74
N LYS A 14 -7.56 11.59 1.37
CA LYS A 14 -7.94 10.49 0.49
C LYS A 14 -8.94 9.56 1.18
N LEU A 15 -8.67 9.14 2.42
CA LEU A 15 -9.49 8.17 3.13
C LEU A 15 -10.81 8.74 3.65
N SER A 16 -10.92 10.05 3.84
CA SER A 16 -12.21 10.71 4.16
C SER A 16 -13.29 10.52 3.09
N ALA A 17 -12.93 10.10 1.86
CA ALA A 17 -13.89 9.71 0.85
C ALA A 17 -14.54 8.33 1.12
N PHE A 18 -13.93 7.51 1.98
CA PHE A 18 -14.32 6.11 2.22
C PHE A 18 -14.67 5.81 3.69
N THR A 19 -14.36 6.71 4.62
CA THR A 19 -14.77 6.55 6.03
C THR A 19 -14.77 7.90 6.75
N ASN A 20 -15.70 8.07 7.69
CA ASN A 20 -15.73 9.21 8.61
C ASN A 20 -15.03 8.90 9.95
N ASP A 21 -14.55 7.66 10.13
CA ASP A 21 -13.81 7.26 11.33
C ASP A 21 -12.37 7.80 11.27
N SER A 22 -12.17 8.98 11.85
CA SER A 22 -10.85 9.61 11.94
C SER A 22 -9.87 8.81 12.81
N GLY A 23 -10.36 8.03 13.79
CA GLY A 23 -9.55 7.17 14.64
C GLY A 23 -8.93 6.04 13.83
N LEU A 24 -9.73 5.40 12.97
CA LEU A 24 -9.29 4.36 12.03
C LEU A 24 -8.21 4.89 11.08
N ILE A 25 -8.43 6.06 10.46
CA ILE A 25 -7.47 6.66 9.53
C ILE A 25 -6.16 7.00 10.24
N ASN A 26 -6.23 7.64 11.42
CA ASN A 26 -5.04 8.01 12.18
C ASN A 26 -4.23 6.79 12.61
N LYS A 27 -4.91 5.76 13.12
CA LYS A 27 -4.24 4.52 13.52
C LYS A 27 -3.54 3.86 12.34
N ALA A 28 -4.20 3.74 11.19
CA ALA A 28 -3.61 3.15 10.00
C ALA A 28 -2.38 3.95 9.51
N PHE A 29 -2.46 5.28 9.51
CA PHE A 29 -1.35 6.14 9.16
C PHE A 29 -0.15 5.95 10.10
N ASP A 30 -0.38 5.97 11.41
CA ASP A 30 0.68 5.82 12.41
C ASP A 30 1.33 4.43 12.33
N ASP A 31 0.54 3.38 12.10
CA ASP A 31 1.05 2.01 11.91
C ASP A 31 1.90 1.90 10.63
N LEU A 32 1.48 2.53 9.53
CA LEU A 32 2.26 2.58 8.27
C LEU A 32 3.56 3.36 8.44
N VAL A 33 3.52 4.54 9.07
CA VAL A 33 4.73 5.34 9.34
C VAL A 33 5.73 4.52 10.16
N LYS A 34 5.28 3.86 11.23
CA LYS A 34 6.14 2.98 12.04
C LYS A 34 6.73 1.83 11.22
N ALA A 35 5.95 1.24 10.31
CA ALA A 35 6.44 0.18 9.44
C ALA A 35 7.59 0.64 8.52
N TYR A 36 7.48 1.84 7.95
CA TYR A 36 8.46 2.41 7.03
C TYR A 36 9.63 3.13 7.73
N ASP A 37 9.52 3.45 9.02
CA ASP A 37 10.58 4.10 9.82
C ASP A 37 11.57 3.10 10.47
N SER A 38 11.47 1.81 10.12
CA SER A 38 12.35 0.78 10.69
C SER A 38 13.82 0.96 10.24
N PRO A 39 14.81 1.00 11.15
CA PRO A 39 16.22 1.26 10.82
C PRO A 39 16.87 0.26 9.85
N ARG A 40 16.23 -0.90 9.64
CA ARG A 40 16.72 -1.96 8.74
C ARG A 40 16.31 -1.75 7.28
N ARG A 41 15.57 -0.68 6.97
CA ARG A 41 15.06 -0.38 5.61
C ARG A 41 15.87 0.76 4.99
N PHE A 42 16.80 0.42 4.10
CA PHE A 42 17.61 1.42 3.38
C PHE A 42 16.92 2.01 2.15
N TYR A 43 16.07 1.22 1.45
CA TYR A 43 15.43 1.61 0.18
C TYR A 43 13.90 1.71 0.23
N HIS A 44 13.25 1.09 1.22
CA HIS A 44 11.79 1.08 1.38
C HIS A 44 11.37 1.88 2.61
N ASP A 45 11.77 3.14 2.63
CA ASP A 45 11.44 4.11 3.67
C ASP A 45 10.31 5.06 3.20
N LEU A 46 9.93 6.03 4.04
CA LEU A 46 8.92 7.02 3.67
C LEU A 46 9.34 7.90 2.47
N THR A 47 10.64 8.01 2.18
CA THR A 47 11.12 8.75 1.00
C THR A 47 10.69 8.04 -0.28
N HIS A 48 10.74 6.72 -0.30
CA HIS A 48 10.23 5.90 -1.40
C HIS A 48 8.72 6.11 -1.62
N ILE A 49 7.92 6.08 -0.54
CA ILE A 49 6.48 6.33 -0.59
C ILE A 49 6.18 7.70 -1.20
N VAL A 50 6.90 8.74 -0.78
CA VAL A 50 6.74 10.09 -1.33
C VAL A 50 7.02 10.13 -2.84
N ALA A 51 8.07 9.43 -3.30
CA ALA A 51 8.40 9.39 -4.73
C ALA A 51 7.28 8.72 -5.54
N LEU A 52 6.76 7.59 -5.08
CA LEU A 52 5.65 6.88 -5.73
C LEU A 52 4.37 7.72 -5.74
N LEU A 53 4.03 8.40 -4.64
CA LEU A 53 2.84 9.27 -4.58
C LEU A 53 2.95 10.48 -5.52
N LYS A 54 4.15 11.05 -5.70
CA LYS A 54 4.37 12.11 -6.70
C LYS A 54 4.15 11.59 -8.12
N MET A 55 4.67 10.40 -8.45
CA MET A 55 4.46 9.77 -9.75
C MET A 55 2.98 9.46 -9.98
N TRP A 56 2.30 8.95 -8.95
CA TRP A 56 0.86 8.70 -8.98
C TRP A 56 0.09 9.98 -9.26
N GLU A 57 0.38 11.08 -8.57
CA GLU A 57 -0.34 12.35 -8.76
C GLU A 57 -0.23 12.86 -10.21
N ILE A 58 0.94 12.72 -10.83
CA ILE A 58 1.17 13.10 -12.23
C ILE A 58 0.42 12.18 -13.21
N LYS A 59 0.33 10.88 -12.90
CA LYS A 59 -0.18 9.86 -13.82
C LYS A 59 -1.59 9.36 -13.53
N LYS A 60 -2.25 9.83 -12.46
CA LYS A 60 -3.50 9.24 -11.96
C LYS A 60 -4.62 9.18 -12.98
N ALA A 61 -4.66 10.11 -13.93
CA ALA A 61 -5.64 10.13 -15.02
C ALA A 61 -5.50 8.95 -15.99
N HIS A 62 -4.37 8.25 -15.99
CA HIS A 62 -4.10 7.08 -16.83
C HIS A 62 -4.35 5.75 -16.14
N PHE A 63 -4.63 5.74 -14.83
CA PHE A 63 -4.98 4.51 -14.13
C PHE A 63 -6.47 4.26 -14.22
N LEU A 64 -6.85 2.99 -14.46
CA LEU A 64 -8.25 2.57 -14.42
C LEU A 64 -8.85 2.76 -13.02
N ASP A 65 -8.06 2.48 -11.98
CA ASP A 65 -8.46 2.58 -10.58
C ASP A 65 -7.40 3.38 -9.78
N PRO A 66 -7.36 4.72 -9.91
CA PRO A 66 -6.32 5.52 -9.29
C PRO A 66 -6.30 5.40 -7.76
N ASP A 67 -7.46 5.25 -7.11
CA ASP A 67 -7.50 5.08 -5.65
C ASP A 67 -6.95 3.73 -5.19
N VAL A 68 -7.16 2.67 -5.97
CA VAL A 68 -6.54 1.35 -5.70
C VAL A 68 -5.03 1.47 -5.79
N VAL A 69 -4.50 2.16 -6.81
CA VAL A 69 -3.05 2.37 -6.95
C VAL A 69 -2.50 3.23 -5.80
N TYR A 70 -3.20 4.30 -5.42
CA TYR A 70 -2.81 5.15 -4.29
C TYR A 70 -2.66 4.34 -3.00
N LEU A 71 -3.65 3.51 -2.69
CA LEU A 71 -3.64 2.67 -1.50
C LEU A 71 -2.58 1.57 -1.62
N ALA A 72 -2.42 0.97 -2.80
CA ALA A 72 -1.36 -0.01 -3.03
C ALA A 72 0.03 0.56 -2.75
N ILE A 73 0.29 1.82 -3.15
CA ILE A 73 1.55 2.52 -2.82
C ILE A 73 1.77 2.57 -1.31
N TRP A 74 0.75 2.87 -0.52
CA TRP A 74 0.89 2.94 0.94
C TRP A 74 1.16 1.59 1.59
N PHE A 75 0.57 0.52 1.08
CA PHE A 75 0.59 -0.77 1.76
C PHE A 75 1.60 -1.78 1.19
N HIS A 76 2.20 -1.57 0.01
CA HIS A 76 3.00 -2.58 -0.70
C HIS A 76 4.09 -3.25 0.14
N ASP A 77 4.81 -2.48 0.95
CA ASP A 77 5.86 -2.99 1.83
C ASP A 77 5.56 -2.70 3.30
N ALA A 78 4.29 -2.58 3.68
CA ALA A 78 3.91 -2.36 5.08
C ALA A 78 4.42 -3.49 5.99
N VAL A 79 4.43 -4.74 5.50
CA VAL A 79 5.06 -5.87 6.19
C VAL A 79 6.43 -6.12 5.58
N TYR A 80 7.48 -6.16 6.40
CA TYR A 80 8.83 -6.50 5.97
C TYR A 80 9.53 -7.37 7.00
N ASP A 81 9.86 -8.58 6.58
CA ASP A 81 10.73 -9.52 7.28
C ASP A 81 11.71 -10.11 6.28
N ALA A 82 13.00 -9.83 6.43
CA ALA A 82 14.04 -10.23 5.48
C ALA A 82 14.14 -11.76 5.29
N TRP A 83 13.61 -12.53 6.24
CA TRP A 83 13.65 -14.00 6.22
C TRP A 83 12.39 -14.64 5.62
N LYS A 84 11.38 -13.84 5.28
CA LYS A 84 10.11 -14.34 4.75
C LYS A 84 9.89 -13.92 3.30
N SER A 85 9.27 -14.83 2.55
CA SER A 85 8.91 -14.63 1.14
C SER A 85 7.47 -14.14 0.94
N ASP A 86 6.68 -14.06 2.01
CA ASP A 86 5.24 -13.75 1.99
C ASP A 86 4.92 -12.31 2.40
N ASN A 87 5.94 -11.44 2.50
CA ASN A 87 5.78 -10.04 2.92
C ASN A 87 4.73 -9.29 2.09
N GLU A 88 4.79 -9.43 0.76
CA GLU A 88 3.83 -8.79 -0.16
C GLU A 88 2.39 -9.28 0.07
N GLU A 89 2.21 -10.58 0.30
CA GLU A 89 0.89 -11.17 0.57
C GLU A 89 0.33 -10.67 1.91
N ARG A 90 1.18 -10.62 2.94
CA ARG A 90 0.81 -10.11 4.27
C ARG A 90 0.53 -8.60 4.24
N SER A 91 1.27 -7.84 3.45
CA SER A 91 1.00 -6.42 3.16
C SER A 91 -0.37 -6.22 2.51
N ALA A 92 -0.71 -7.07 1.52
CA ALA A 92 -2.02 -7.06 0.88
C ALA A 92 -3.13 -7.41 1.88
N ASP A 93 -2.96 -8.43 2.71
CA ASP A 93 -3.95 -8.82 3.71
C ASP A 93 -4.17 -7.73 4.77
N LEU A 94 -3.10 -7.06 5.21
CA LEU A 94 -3.20 -5.92 6.12
C LEU A 94 -4.09 -4.82 5.52
N ALA A 95 -3.91 -4.52 4.24
CA ALA A 95 -4.75 -3.54 3.56
C ALA A 95 -6.19 -4.02 3.36
N ARG A 96 -6.41 -5.30 3.06
CA ARG A 96 -7.76 -5.88 2.97
C ARG A 96 -8.52 -5.73 4.28
N VAL A 97 -7.88 -6.05 5.40
CA VAL A 97 -8.48 -5.90 6.74
C VAL A 97 -8.82 -4.44 7.01
N PHE A 98 -7.90 -3.51 6.71
CA PHE A 98 -8.17 -2.08 6.87
C PHE A 98 -9.34 -1.59 6.00
N LEU A 99 -9.32 -1.89 4.69
CA LEU A 99 -10.33 -1.41 3.76
C LEU A 99 -11.71 -2.05 3.99
N SER A 100 -11.77 -3.26 4.54
CA SER A 100 -13.04 -3.90 4.93
C SER A 100 -13.81 -3.13 6.02
N GLN A 101 -13.12 -2.25 6.75
CA GLN A 101 -13.69 -1.36 7.77
C GLN A 101 -14.12 0.00 7.19
N THR A 102 -14.06 0.15 5.87
CA THR A 102 -14.42 1.38 5.14
C THR A 102 -15.49 1.09 4.09
N SER A 103 -16.02 2.13 3.44
CA SER A 103 -16.89 2.00 2.27
C SER A 103 -16.12 1.79 0.96
N PHE A 104 -14.81 1.55 1.01
CA PHE A 104 -14.01 1.31 -0.20
C PHE A 104 -14.55 0.10 -0.99
N PRO A 105 -14.71 0.20 -2.32
CA PRO A 105 -15.35 -0.86 -3.10
C PRO A 105 -14.62 -2.21 -2.97
N LYS A 106 -15.37 -3.28 -2.68
CA LYS A 106 -14.83 -4.65 -2.57
C LYS A 106 -14.12 -5.09 -3.85
N SER A 107 -14.65 -4.72 -5.01
CA SER A 107 -14.01 -4.95 -6.31
C SER A 107 -12.63 -4.30 -6.42
N GLY A 108 -12.42 -3.15 -5.76
CA GLY A 108 -11.12 -2.51 -5.63
C GLY A 108 -10.17 -3.29 -4.72
N ILE A 109 -10.68 -3.89 -3.63
CA ILE A 109 -9.93 -4.70 -2.65
C ILE A 109 -9.44 -6.02 -3.27
N GLU A 110 -10.16 -6.58 -4.24
CA GLU A 110 -9.80 -7.83 -4.90
C GLU A 110 -8.65 -7.67 -5.92
N LYS A 111 -8.50 -6.48 -6.50
CA LYS A 111 -7.43 -6.14 -7.47
C LYS A 111 -6.02 -6.12 -6.87
N TRP A 112 -5.91 -6.20 -5.53
CA TRP A 112 -4.66 -6.15 -4.78
C TRP A 112 -3.74 -7.34 -4.98
N ARG A 113 -4.13 -8.38 -5.72
CA ARG A 113 -3.19 -9.46 -6.07
C ARG A 113 -2.38 -9.17 -7.33
N VAL A 114 -2.79 -8.19 -8.13
CA VAL A 114 -2.23 -7.92 -9.46
C VAL A 114 -1.15 -6.84 -9.43
N ILE A 115 -1.26 -5.86 -8.52
CA ILE A 115 -0.32 -4.72 -8.47
C ILE A 115 1.04 -5.09 -7.82
N PHE A 116 1.10 -6.17 -7.03
CA PHE A 116 2.27 -6.50 -6.21
C PHE A 116 3.10 -7.67 -6.75
N TRP A 117 2.67 -8.34 -7.83
CA TRP A 117 3.30 -9.58 -8.30
C TRP A 117 4.22 -9.37 -9.51
N GLN A 118 5.55 -9.30 -9.27
CA GLN A 118 6.71 -9.84 -10.04
C GLN A 118 7.94 -8.90 -10.03
N PRO A 119 9.10 -9.34 -9.49
CA PRO A 119 9.99 -10.21 -10.29
C PRO A 119 10.70 -11.37 -9.54
N LYS A 120 10.32 -11.75 -8.30
CA LYS A 120 11.02 -12.85 -7.58
C LYS A 120 10.61 -14.27 -7.98
N ARG A 121 9.75 -14.48 -8.99
CA ARG A 121 9.26 -15.82 -9.40
C ARG A 121 9.60 -16.23 -10.83
N MET A 122 10.67 -15.71 -11.46
CA MET A 122 11.17 -16.23 -12.74
C MET A 122 11.84 -17.63 -12.68
N ASN A 123 11.61 -18.44 -11.63
CA ASN A 123 12.23 -19.76 -11.49
C ASN A 123 11.30 -20.90 -11.02
N ARG A 124 9.98 -20.80 -11.24
CA ARG A 124 9.13 -22.00 -11.23
C ARG A 124 8.81 -22.40 -12.66
N LYS A 125 9.21 -23.63 -13.03
CA LYS A 125 8.89 -24.26 -14.31
C LYS A 125 7.40 -24.08 -14.62
N PRO A 126 7.03 -23.88 -15.89
CA PRO A 126 5.63 -23.78 -16.28
C PRO A 126 4.90 -25.03 -15.79
N ILE A 127 3.76 -24.82 -15.11
CA ILE A 127 2.80 -25.88 -14.86
C ILE A 127 2.23 -26.22 -16.23
N ILE A 128 2.77 -27.27 -16.85
CA ILE A 128 2.10 -27.94 -17.95
C ILE A 128 0.92 -28.67 -17.29
N LEU A 129 -0.29 -28.27 -17.67
CA LEU A 129 -1.49 -29.02 -17.33
C LEU A 129 -1.55 -30.19 -18.33
N ASP A 130 -1.44 -31.40 -17.80
CA ASP A 130 -1.86 -32.63 -18.49
C ASP A 130 -3.37 -32.83 -18.29
#